data_AF-A0A8S3Z2H0-F1
#
_entry.id   AF-A0A8S3Z2H0-F1
#
_cell.length_a   1.000
_cell.length_b   1.000
_cell.length_c   1.000
_cell.angle_alpha   90.00
_cell.angle_beta   90.00
_cell.angle_gamma   90.00
#
_symmetry.space_group_name_H-M   'P 1'
#
loop_
_entity.id
_entity.type
_entity.pdbx_description
1 polymer ?
#
loop_
_entity_poly.entity_id
_entity_poly.type
_entity_poly.pdbx_seq_one_letter_code
_entity_poly.pdbx_strand_id
1 'polypeptide(L)'
;VDKYYTVQPHTLIRQHIDHGHWYDRSKLTLKDIHNTQYVACMNPTAGSFTIDSRLQRHFCVFAMSFPSQDALITIYTSILSQHMAQSNFLGPIQKFATNLVHGALALQAKITSTFLPTAIKFHYVFNLRDMSNIFQGILFAQNECCKTPADLVRLWLHEADRVYRDKLVDESDMETFDKLKKDIIKKSFEELPEEVVFKQPIIYSHFAQGIGDPKYLPMETWKDVNKVLIEALDNYNELNAAMNLVLFEDAMSHVCRINRILESPRGNALLIGVGGSGKQSLSRLAASISGLEVFQITLRKGYAIPDLKLDLAGLYRKAGLKGIGIMFLMTDAQVAEERFLVLINDLLASGEIPDLFGDDEIEEIINGVKNEVKGLGLEDTRENCWRFFIDRVRRVLKMVLCFSPVGSTLRVRSRKFPAVVNCTSIDWFHEWPEEALKSVSARFLEDVELLM
;
A
#
# COMPACT_ATOMS: atom_id res chain seq x y z
N VAL A 1 4.70 7.07 -26.06
CA VAL A 1 5.48 7.23 -27.31
C VAL A 1 4.51 7.09 -28.47
N ASP A 2 4.47 8.06 -29.38
CA ASP A 2 3.59 7.98 -30.55
C ASP A 2 4.17 7.03 -31.64
N LYS A 3 3.49 6.93 -32.79
CA LYS A 3 3.94 6.10 -33.92
C LYS A 3 5.29 6.55 -34.51
N TYR A 4 5.74 7.76 -34.20
CA TYR A 4 6.96 8.38 -34.71
C TYR A 4 8.05 8.49 -33.64
N TYR A 5 7.93 7.72 -32.55
CA TYR A 5 8.88 7.70 -31.46
C TYR A 5 9.03 9.03 -30.70
N THR A 6 8.01 9.90 -30.74
CA THR A 6 8.00 11.17 -30.00
C THR A 6 7.26 11.06 -28.67
N VAL A 7 7.67 11.91 -27.73
CA VAL A 7 7.07 12.06 -26.40
C VAL A 7 6.74 13.53 -26.21
N GLN A 8 5.45 13.89 -26.26
CA GLN A 8 4.99 15.29 -26.20
C GLN A 8 5.49 16.06 -24.97
N PRO A 9 5.51 15.48 -23.75
CA PRO A 9 6.12 16.15 -22.59
C PRO A 9 7.61 16.49 -22.81
N HIS A 10 8.38 15.61 -23.44
CA HIS A 10 9.81 15.88 -23.72
C HIS A 10 9.98 17.07 -24.66
N THR A 11 9.14 17.19 -25.69
CA THR A 11 9.24 18.32 -26.64
C THR A 11 8.83 19.64 -26.01
N LEU A 12 7.84 19.63 -25.11
CA LEU A 12 7.42 20.84 -24.38
C LEU A 12 8.51 21.32 -23.41
N ILE A 13 9.12 20.40 -22.65
CA ILE A 13 10.24 20.73 -21.76
C ILE A 13 11.40 21.29 -22.59
N ARG A 14 11.74 20.64 -23.71
CA ARG A 14 12.80 21.14 -24.62
C ARG A 14 12.50 22.53 -25.14
N GLN A 15 11.27 22.77 -25.61
CA GLN A 15 10.85 24.09 -26.11
C GLN A 15 11.06 25.17 -25.05
N HIS A 16 10.65 24.90 -23.81
CA HIS A 16 10.81 25.84 -22.73
C HIS A 16 12.29 26.08 -22.37
N ILE A 17 13.13 25.04 -22.33
CA ILE A 17 14.56 25.21 -22.05
C ILE A 17 15.28 25.97 -23.18
N ASP A 18 14.95 25.69 -24.45
CA ASP A 18 15.58 26.33 -25.62
C ASP A 18 15.15 27.79 -25.77
N HIS A 19 13.90 28.14 -25.44
CA HIS A 19 13.31 29.44 -25.78
C HIS A 19 12.89 30.30 -24.58
N GLY A 20 12.79 29.74 -23.38
CA GLY A 20 12.29 30.43 -22.18
C GLY A 20 10.78 30.70 -22.17
N HIS A 21 10.05 30.17 -23.16
CA HIS A 21 8.61 30.39 -23.30
C HIS A 21 7.94 29.25 -24.05
N TRP A 22 6.61 29.18 -23.96
CA TRP A 22 5.78 28.37 -24.85
C TRP A 22 4.54 29.13 -25.32
N TYR A 23 3.85 28.57 -26.29
CA TYR A 23 2.67 29.19 -26.88
C TYR A 23 1.38 28.62 -26.28
N ASP A 24 0.51 29.49 -25.78
CA ASP A 24 -0.84 29.10 -25.38
C ASP A 24 -1.69 28.90 -26.63
N ARG A 25 -2.07 27.65 -26.90
CA ARG A 25 -2.85 27.28 -28.09
C ARG A 25 -4.28 27.82 -28.09
N SER A 26 -4.83 28.15 -26.91
CA SER A 26 -6.20 28.65 -26.77
C SER A 26 -6.24 30.17 -26.89
N LYS A 27 -5.33 30.85 -26.19
CA LYS A 27 -5.25 32.32 -26.19
C LYS A 27 -4.45 32.89 -27.35
N LEU A 28 -3.70 32.04 -28.05
CA LEU A 28 -2.79 32.43 -29.14
C LEU A 28 -1.73 33.46 -28.68
N THR A 29 -1.32 33.36 -27.42
CA THR A 29 -0.36 34.27 -26.78
C THR A 29 0.90 33.51 -26.34
N LEU A 30 2.03 34.21 -26.40
CA LEU A 30 3.30 33.73 -25.86
C LEU A 30 3.27 33.82 -24.32
N LYS A 31 3.73 32.76 -23.64
CA LYS A 31 3.87 32.70 -22.19
C LYS A 31 5.35 32.57 -21.85
N ASP A 32 5.96 33.66 -21.40
CA ASP A 32 7.32 33.67 -20.86
C ASP A 32 7.35 33.06 -19.47
N ILE A 33 8.29 32.16 -19.25
CA ILE A 33 8.43 31.40 -18.00
C ILE A 33 9.82 31.66 -17.46
N HIS A 34 9.87 32.18 -16.25
CA HIS A 34 11.10 32.52 -15.56
C HIS A 34 11.18 31.79 -14.21
N ASN A 35 12.40 31.67 -13.68
CA ASN A 35 12.67 31.12 -12.35
C ASN A 35 12.22 29.67 -12.13
N THR A 36 12.34 28.83 -13.15
CA THR A 36 12.03 27.39 -13.07
C THR A 36 13.28 26.54 -13.30
N GLN A 37 13.40 25.43 -12.57
CA GLN A 37 14.44 24.42 -12.76
C GLN A 37 13.83 23.06 -13.00
N TYR A 38 14.46 22.24 -13.85
CA TYR A 38 14.03 20.87 -14.10
C TYR A 38 14.96 19.88 -13.43
N VAL A 39 14.37 18.95 -12.67
CA VAL A 39 15.03 17.76 -12.13
C VAL A 39 14.22 16.55 -12.58
N ALA A 40 14.88 15.53 -13.09
CA ALA A 40 14.24 14.31 -13.58
C ALA A 40 15.01 13.07 -13.12
N CYS A 41 14.29 11.98 -12.86
CA CYS A 41 14.85 10.67 -12.58
C CYS A 41 14.25 9.62 -13.54
N MET A 42 15.06 8.65 -13.94
CA MET A 42 14.63 7.57 -14.83
C MET A 42 15.17 6.24 -14.33
N ASN A 43 14.37 5.18 -14.47
CA ASN A 43 14.82 3.81 -14.22
C ASN A 43 15.17 3.12 -15.56
N PRO A 44 16.46 2.86 -15.86
CA PRO A 44 16.88 2.28 -17.13
C PRO A 44 16.47 0.80 -17.29
N THR A 45 16.11 0.10 -16.21
CA THR A 45 15.72 -1.32 -16.26
C THR A 45 14.20 -1.53 -16.31
N ALA A 46 13.40 -0.47 -16.21
CA ALA A 46 11.94 -0.55 -16.20
C ALA A 46 11.30 0.29 -17.32
N GLY A 47 10.70 -0.38 -18.31
CA GLY A 47 9.89 0.23 -19.37
C GLY A 47 10.65 0.58 -20.64
N SER A 48 9.96 1.28 -21.56
CA SER A 48 10.50 1.77 -22.83
C SER A 48 10.55 3.29 -22.79
N PHE A 49 11.63 3.85 -22.26
CA PHE A 49 11.78 5.29 -22.08
C PHE A 49 13.08 5.76 -22.73
N THR A 50 13.06 5.83 -24.06
CA THR A 50 14.12 6.50 -24.82
C THR A 50 13.98 8.00 -24.62
N ILE A 51 14.98 8.64 -24.05
CA ILE A 51 15.07 10.11 -23.99
C ILE A 51 15.63 10.59 -25.33
N ASP A 52 15.02 11.63 -25.88
CA ASP A 52 15.53 12.28 -27.08
C ASP A 52 16.86 12.98 -26.77
N SER A 53 17.90 12.72 -27.58
CA SER A 53 19.24 13.27 -27.34
C SER A 53 19.27 14.80 -27.36
N ARG A 54 18.32 15.45 -28.05
CA ARG A 54 18.21 16.92 -28.07
C ARG A 54 17.63 17.47 -26.76
N LEU A 55 16.85 16.69 -26.02
CA LEU A 55 16.46 17.05 -24.66
C LEU A 55 17.61 16.75 -23.69
N GLN A 56 18.24 15.58 -23.81
CA GLN A 56 19.30 15.12 -22.91
C GLN A 56 20.49 16.09 -22.85
N ARG A 57 20.82 16.79 -23.95
CA ARG A 57 21.91 17.79 -23.98
C ARG A 57 21.77 18.91 -22.96
N HIS A 58 20.56 19.18 -22.46
CA HIS A 58 20.29 20.22 -21.47
C HIS A 58 20.43 19.75 -20.02
N PHE A 59 20.64 18.45 -19.79
CA PHE A 59 20.71 17.86 -18.47
C PHE A 59 22.13 17.38 -18.16
N CYS A 60 22.58 17.61 -16.93
CA CYS A 60 23.68 16.85 -16.34
C CYS A 60 23.13 15.50 -15.87
N VAL A 61 23.68 14.40 -16.40
CA VAL A 61 23.22 13.05 -16.06
C VAL A 61 24.11 12.47 -14.96
N PHE A 62 23.50 12.12 -13.83
CA PHE A 62 24.17 11.45 -12.73
C PHE A 62 23.67 10.00 -12.65
N ALA A 63 24.60 9.04 -12.66
CA ALA A 63 24.28 7.64 -12.42
C ALA A 63 24.18 7.41 -10.91
N MET A 64 22.98 7.12 -10.43
CA MET A 64 22.72 6.79 -9.02
C MET A 64 22.76 5.26 -8.86
N SER A 65 23.87 4.76 -8.31
CA SER A 65 24.01 3.34 -7.95
C SER A 65 23.22 3.01 -6.70
N PHE A 66 22.91 1.72 -6.51
CA PHE A 66 22.33 1.25 -5.26
C PHE A 66 23.28 1.52 -4.07
N PRO A 67 22.75 1.82 -2.88
CA PRO A 67 23.57 2.05 -1.69
C PRO A 67 24.40 0.80 -1.34
N SER A 68 25.56 1.00 -0.72
CA SER A 68 26.36 -0.11 -0.18
C SER A 68 25.63 -0.80 0.98
N GLN A 69 26.00 -2.04 1.28
CA GLN A 69 25.43 -2.77 2.42
C GLN A 69 25.64 -2.03 3.73
N ASP A 70 26.83 -1.44 3.96
CA ASP A 70 27.12 -0.67 5.16
C ASP A 70 26.23 0.57 5.31
N ALA A 71 25.92 1.24 4.20
CA ALA A 71 24.99 2.36 4.20
C ALA A 71 23.57 1.90 4.56
N LEU A 72 23.12 0.76 4.01
CA LEU A 72 21.81 0.20 4.35
C LEU A 72 21.73 -0.21 5.83
N ILE A 73 22.76 -0.86 6.36
CA ILE A 73 22.85 -1.22 7.78
C ILE A 73 22.72 0.03 8.63
N THR A 74 23.47 1.09 8.30
CA THR A 74 23.43 2.36 9.05
C THR A 74 22.05 3.00 9.03
N ILE A 75 21.41 3.08 7.85
CA ILE A 75 20.08 3.67 7.68
C ILE A 75 19.05 2.94 8.53
N TYR A 76 18.91 1.62 8.35
CA TYR A 76 17.86 0.85 9.03
C TYR A 76 18.13 0.67 10.53
N THR A 77 19.40 0.55 10.94
CA THR A 77 19.77 0.49 12.36
C THR A 77 19.46 1.82 13.05
N SER A 78 19.75 2.96 12.42
CA SER A 78 19.43 4.28 12.98
C SER A 78 17.92 4.44 13.18
N ILE A 79 17.11 4.08 12.18
CA ILE A 79 15.64 4.18 12.24
C ILE A 79 15.10 3.30 13.38
N LEU A 80 15.51 2.04 13.42
CA LEU A 80 15.00 1.09 14.41
C LEU A 80 15.44 1.44 15.83
N SER A 81 16.72 1.81 16.01
CA SER A 81 17.26 2.16 17.34
C SER A 81 16.61 3.42 17.90
N GLN A 82 16.38 4.43 17.06
CA GLN A 82 15.70 5.66 17.48
C GLN A 82 14.25 5.39 17.88
N HIS A 83 13.52 4.59 17.12
CA HIS A 83 12.15 4.19 17.46
C HIS A 83 12.08 3.45 18.79
N MET A 84 12.99 2.47 18.98
CA MET A 84 13.03 1.70 20.21
C MET A 84 13.37 2.54 21.44
N ALA A 85 14.25 3.54 21.28
CA ALA A 85 14.58 4.49 22.33
C ALA A 85 13.39 5.40 22.66
N GLN A 86 12.70 5.94 21.64
CA GLN A 86 11.52 6.81 21.83
C GLN A 86 10.33 6.07 22.47
N SER A 87 10.16 4.80 22.11
CA SER A 87 9.06 3.96 22.60
C SER A 87 9.36 3.22 23.90
N ASN A 88 10.49 3.51 24.56
CA ASN A 88 10.92 2.92 25.84
C ASN A 88 11.02 1.37 25.84
N PHE A 89 11.56 0.78 24.78
CA PHE A 89 11.84 -0.66 24.76
C PHE A 89 12.96 -1.05 25.74
N LEU A 90 12.96 -2.30 26.19
CA LEU A 90 13.98 -2.82 27.11
C LEU A 90 15.39 -2.82 26.47
N GLY A 91 16.41 -2.52 27.27
CA GLY A 91 17.81 -2.43 26.81
C GLY A 91 18.34 -3.64 26.02
N PRO A 92 18.02 -4.89 26.38
CA PRO A 92 18.41 -6.06 25.58
C PRO A 92 17.84 -6.04 24.15
N ILE A 93 16.62 -5.54 23.96
CA ILE A 93 15.96 -5.45 22.65
C ILE A 93 16.62 -4.36 21.80
N GLN A 94 16.93 -3.21 22.41
CA GLN A 94 17.63 -2.11 21.72
C GLN A 94 18.99 -2.55 21.18
N LYS A 95 19.76 -3.32 21.96
CA LYS A 95 21.06 -3.86 21.52
C LYS A 95 20.92 -4.89 20.40
N PHE A 96 19.79 -5.58 20.32
CA PHE A 96 19.52 -6.60 19.32
C PHE A 96 19.07 -6.02 17.96
N ALA A 97 18.73 -4.74 17.90
CA ALA A 97 18.26 -4.07 16.69
C ALA A 97 19.22 -4.24 15.50
N THR A 98 20.53 -4.11 15.74
CA THR A 98 21.56 -4.27 14.69
C THR A 98 21.55 -5.69 14.11
N ASN A 99 21.49 -6.73 14.95
CA ASN A 99 21.42 -8.13 14.50
C ASN A 99 20.17 -8.38 13.65
N LEU A 100 19.03 -7.80 14.04
CA LEU A 100 17.80 -7.88 13.26
C LEU A 100 17.97 -7.28 11.86
N VAL A 101 18.61 -6.10 11.76
CA VAL A 101 18.86 -5.42 10.47
C VAL A 101 19.76 -6.26 9.57
N HIS A 102 20.82 -6.88 10.11
CA HIS A 102 21.66 -7.80 9.34
C HIS A 102 20.87 -9.01 8.80
N GLY A 103 20.03 -9.63 9.64
CA GLY A 103 19.15 -10.73 9.23
C GLY A 103 18.16 -10.31 8.14
N ALA A 104 17.56 -9.12 8.29
CA ALA A 104 16.63 -8.55 7.32
C ALA A 104 17.29 -8.27 5.95
N LEU A 105 18.51 -7.75 5.94
CA LEU A 105 19.28 -7.51 4.70
C LEU A 105 19.68 -8.83 4.03
N ALA A 106 20.09 -9.83 4.82
CA ALA A 106 20.42 -11.15 4.30
C ALA A 106 19.20 -11.84 3.67
N LEU A 107 18.03 -11.73 4.31
CA LEU A 107 16.77 -12.22 3.75
C LEU A 107 16.42 -11.48 2.45
N GLN A 108 16.44 -10.15 2.46
CA GLN A 108 16.13 -9.33 1.28
C GLN A 108 17.03 -9.67 0.07
N ALA A 109 18.32 -9.89 0.30
CA ALA A 109 19.25 -10.28 -0.75
C ALA A 109 18.87 -11.64 -1.36
N LYS A 110 18.50 -12.63 -0.54
CA LYS A 110 18.03 -13.94 -1.01
C LYS A 110 16.68 -13.87 -1.73
N ILE A 111 15.73 -13.09 -1.23
CA ILE A 111 14.42 -12.91 -1.88
C ILE A 111 14.60 -12.32 -3.27
N THR A 112 15.41 -11.26 -3.38
CA THR A 112 15.66 -10.57 -4.66
C THR A 112 16.35 -11.46 -5.69
N SER A 113 17.25 -12.36 -5.26
CA SER A 113 17.95 -13.26 -6.18
C SER A 113 17.14 -14.52 -6.54
N THR A 114 16.23 -14.95 -5.67
CA THR A 114 15.44 -16.18 -5.87
C THR A 114 14.18 -15.92 -6.67
N PHE A 115 13.44 -14.86 -6.36
CA PHE A 115 12.15 -14.57 -6.96
C PHE A 115 12.27 -13.48 -8.01
N LEU A 116 12.40 -13.90 -9.27
CA LEU A 116 12.54 -13.01 -10.41
C LEU A 116 11.21 -12.79 -11.15
N PRO A 117 10.99 -11.60 -11.73
CA PRO A 117 9.77 -11.31 -12.47
C PRO A 117 9.72 -12.13 -13.76
N THR A 118 8.56 -12.73 -14.03
CA THR A 118 8.30 -13.47 -15.28
C THR A 118 7.13 -12.85 -16.04
N ALA A 119 6.81 -13.41 -17.21
CA ALA A 119 5.62 -12.99 -17.96
C ALA A 119 4.32 -13.16 -17.16
N ILE A 120 4.25 -14.17 -16.29
CA ILE A 120 3.07 -14.47 -15.47
C ILE A 120 3.20 -13.77 -14.10
N LYS A 121 4.36 -13.91 -13.46
CA LYS A 121 4.70 -13.33 -12.15
C LYS A 121 5.36 -11.96 -12.33
N PHE A 122 4.72 -11.07 -13.07
CA PHE A 122 5.30 -9.76 -13.44
C PHE A 122 5.48 -8.83 -12.23
N HIS A 123 4.72 -9.06 -11.16
CA HIS A 123 4.75 -8.30 -9.92
C HIS A 123 5.84 -8.77 -8.95
N TYR A 124 6.60 -9.83 -9.25
CA TYR A 124 7.74 -10.29 -8.44
C TYR A 124 8.94 -9.35 -8.60
N VAL A 125 8.78 -8.13 -8.14
CA VAL A 125 9.79 -7.07 -8.13
C VAL A 125 10.01 -6.70 -6.69
N PHE A 126 11.13 -7.16 -6.13
CA PHE A 126 11.54 -6.87 -4.76
C PHE A 126 12.65 -5.83 -4.76
N ASN A 127 12.46 -4.74 -4.03
CA ASN A 127 13.37 -3.61 -3.95
C ASN A 127 13.40 -3.03 -2.52
N LEU A 128 14.17 -1.96 -2.32
CA LEU A 128 14.33 -1.36 -0.99
C LEU A 128 13.03 -0.81 -0.39
N ARG A 129 11.99 -0.53 -1.19
CA ARG A 129 10.66 -0.16 -0.70
C ARG A 129 10.02 -1.30 0.07
N ASP A 130 10.14 -2.54 -0.38
CA ASP A 130 9.61 -3.70 0.33
C ASP A 130 10.28 -3.82 1.71
N MET A 131 11.60 -3.63 1.76
CA MET A 131 12.32 -3.57 3.02
C MET A 131 11.85 -2.42 3.91
N SER A 132 11.69 -1.21 3.37
CA SER A 132 11.13 -0.07 4.12
C SER A 132 9.72 -0.35 4.65
N ASN A 133 8.87 -1.06 3.89
CA ASN A 133 7.52 -1.44 4.32
C ASN A 133 7.54 -2.43 5.51
N ILE A 134 8.53 -3.33 5.57
CA ILE A 134 8.73 -4.23 6.71
C ILE A 134 9.08 -3.41 7.96
N PHE A 135 10.09 -2.54 7.86
CA PHE A 135 10.48 -1.71 8.99
C PHE A 135 9.35 -0.77 9.40
N GLN A 136 8.62 -0.19 8.45
CA GLN A 136 7.45 0.63 8.73
C GLN A 136 6.38 -0.13 9.54
N GLY A 137 6.18 -1.42 9.27
CA GLY A 137 5.30 -2.27 10.09
C GLY A 137 5.85 -2.52 11.49
N ILE A 138 7.15 -2.79 11.62
CA ILE A 138 7.83 -2.92 12.92
C ILE A 138 7.68 -1.63 13.75
N LEU A 139 7.68 -0.46 13.10
CA LEU A 139 7.51 0.84 13.76
C LEU A 139 6.11 1.05 14.36
N PHE A 140 5.10 0.21 14.05
CA PHE A 140 3.83 0.23 14.76
C PHE A 140 3.92 -0.34 16.18
N ALA A 141 4.91 -1.19 16.45
CA ALA A 141 5.07 -1.81 17.74
C ALA A 141 5.56 -0.83 18.81
N GLN A 142 4.92 -0.88 19.98
CA GLN A 142 5.33 -0.18 21.20
C GLN A 142 5.97 -1.16 22.20
N ASN A 143 6.45 -0.66 23.33
CA ASN A 143 7.13 -1.49 24.36
C ASN A 143 6.30 -2.69 24.86
N GLU A 144 4.97 -2.60 24.86
CA GLU A 144 4.07 -3.69 25.24
C GLU A 144 4.14 -4.89 24.27
N CYS A 145 4.47 -4.64 23.00
CA CYS A 145 4.45 -5.62 21.92
C CYS A 145 5.63 -6.61 21.98
N CYS A 146 6.81 -6.17 22.44
CA CYS A 146 8.00 -7.04 22.50
C CYS A 146 8.66 -6.94 23.88
N LYS A 147 8.70 -8.07 24.60
CA LYS A 147 9.34 -8.17 25.92
C LYS A 147 10.71 -8.85 25.83
N THR A 148 10.91 -9.67 24.81
CA THR A 148 12.14 -10.42 24.56
C THR A 148 12.67 -10.20 23.15
N PRO A 149 13.97 -10.45 22.88
CA PRO A 149 14.49 -10.45 21.51
C PRO A 149 13.78 -11.45 20.59
N ALA A 150 13.28 -12.57 21.12
CA ALA A 150 12.48 -13.53 20.36
C ALA A 150 11.17 -12.91 19.84
N ASP A 151 10.50 -12.08 20.65
CA ASP A 151 9.27 -11.38 20.24
C ASP A 151 9.54 -10.41 19.09
N LEU A 152 10.68 -9.71 19.13
CA LEU A 152 11.10 -8.82 18.05
C LEU A 152 11.35 -9.58 16.74
N VAL A 153 11.97 -10.75 16.81
CA VAL A 153 12.14 -11.62 15.64
C VAL A 153 10.79 -12.12 15.12
N ARG A 154 9.86 -12.51 16.00
CA ARG A 154 8.50 -12.91 15.61
C ARG A 154 7.75 -11.78 14.90
N LEU A 155 7.87 -10.54 15.40
CA LEU A 155 7.31 -9.36 14.77
C LEU A 155 7.91 -9.12 13.38
N TRP A 156 9.23 -9.22 13.25
CA TRP A 156 9.88 -9.11 11.95
C TRP A 156 9.44 -10.21 10.97
N LEU A 157 9.28 -11.45 11.44
CA LEU A 157 8.77 -12.55 10.62
C LEU A 157 7.34 -12.29 10.15
N HIS A 158 6.48 -11.77 11.02
CA HIS A 158 5.14 -11.34 10.61
C HIS A 158 5.20 -10.32 9.48
N GLU A 159 5.96 -9.24 9.66
CA GLU A 159 6.07 -8.18 8.65
C GLU A 159 6.71 -8.67 7.34
N ALA A 160 7.70 -9.57 7.44
CA ALA A 160 8.30 -10.22 6.28
C ALA A 160 7.29 -11.09 5.51
N ASP A 161 6.42 -11.81 6.21
CA ASP A 161 5.34 -12.59 5.58
C ASP A 161 4.34 -11.64 4.89
N ARG A 162 3.96 -10.53 5.53
CA ARG A 162 3.03 -9.54 4.97
C ARG A 162 3.55 -8.81 3.74
N VAL A 163 4.86 -8.63 3.62
CA VAL A 163 5.47 -7.93 2.48
C VAL A 163 5.92 -8.88 1.37
N TYR A 164 6.56 -9.99 1.73
CA TYR A 164 7.13 -10.93 0.75
C TYR A 164 6.18 -12.08 0.45
N ARG A 165 5.73 -12.81 1.48
CA ARG A 165 4.97 -14.06 1.30
C ARG A 165 3.62 -13.81 0.67
N ASP A 166 2.90 -12.77 1.10
CA ASP A 166 1.57 -12.41 0.59
C ASP A 166 1.57 -11.97 -0.89
N LYS A 167 2.75 -11.67 -1.45
CA LYS A 167 2.94 -11.30 -2.86
C LYS A 167 3.13 -12.51 -3.78
N LEU A 168 3.44 -13.68 -3.20
CA LEU A 168 3.68 -14.93 -3.91
C LEU A 168 2.37 -15.57 -4.37
N VAL A 169 2.39 -16.19 -5.54
CA VAL A 169 1.21 -16.78 -6.20
C VAL A 169 1.14 -18.28 -5.99
N ASP A 170 2.26 -18.98 -6.18
CA ASP A 170 2.29 -20.44 -6.17
C ASP A 170 2.68 -20.96 -4.79
N GLU A 171 2.08 -22.08 -4.39
CA GLU A 171 2.39 -22.75 -3.12
C GLU A 171 3.88 -23.17 -3.05
N SER A 172 4.47 -23.59 -4.17
CA SER A 172 5.89 -23.93 -4.27
C SER A 172 6.81 -22.73 -3.99
N ASP A 173 6.42 -21.52 -4.41
CA ASP A 173 7.14 -20.30 -4.10
C ASP A 173 7.02 -19.97 -2.61
N MET A 174 5.84 -20.13 -2.03
CA MET A 174 5.60 -19.93 -0.59
C MET A 174 6.41 -20.90 0.26
N GLU A 175 6.46 -22.19 -0.11
CA GLU A 175 7.31 -23.17 0.57
C GLU A 175 8.80 -22.82 0.47
N THR A 176 9.24 -22.36 -0.70
CA THR A 176 10.62 -21.93 -0.92
C THR A 176 10.95 -20.73 -0.03
N PHE A 177 10.04 -19.76 0.05
CA PHE A 177 10.15 -18.63 0.95
C PHE A 177 10.21 -19.07 2.43
N ASP A 178 9.34 -19.98 2.86
CA ASP A 178 9.30 -20.48 4.23
C ASP A 178 10.60 -21.24 4.60
N LYS A 179 11.21 -21.95 3.65
CA LYS A 179 12.55 -22.55 3.80
C LYS A 179 13.64 -21.48 3.93
N LEU A 180 13.64 -20.47 3.06
CA LEU A 180 14.60 -19.37 3.10
C LEU A 180 14.54 -18.60 4.43
N LYS A 181 13.34 -18.32 4.93
CA LYS A 181 13.08 -17.69 6.22
C LYS A 181 13.71 -18.51 7.36
N LYS A 182 13.44 -19.82 7.41
CA LYS A 182 14.01 -20.72 8.42
C LYS A 182 15.54 -20.75 8.37
N ASP A 183 16.13 -20.80 7.18
CA ASP A 183 17.58 -20.81 7.00
C ASP A 183 18.25 -19.52 7.50
N ILE A 184 17.63 -18.36 7.25
CA ILE A 184 18.14 -17.07 7.74
C ILE A 184 18.06 -17.03 9.26
N ILE A 185 16.95 -17.46 9.85
CA ILE A 185 16.80 -17.50 11.31
C ILE A 185 17.89 -18.35 11.96
N LYS A 186 18.11 -19.55 11.45
CA LYS A 186 19.16 -20.46 11.96
C LYS A 186 20.56 -19.89 11.84
N LYS A 187 20.85 -19.08 10.82
CA LYS A 187 22.19 -18.50 10.60
C LYS A 187 22.42 -17.19 11.34
N SER A 188 21.38 -16.39 11.51
CA SER A 188 21.49 -15.03 12.07
C SER A 188 21.15 -14.95 13.56
N PHE A 189 20.39 -15.92 14.08
CA PHE A 189 19.87 -15.91 15.45
C PHE A 189 19.97 -17.28 16.13
N GLU A 190 21.16 -17.90 16.09
CA GLU A 190 21.43 -19.22 16.68
C GLU A 190 21.07 -19.34 18.17
N GLU A 191 21.11 -18.23 18.91
CA GLU A 191 20.84 -18.19 20.34
C GLU A 191 19.33 -18.23 20.69
N LEU A 192 18.43 -18.06 19.72
CA LEU A 192 16.99 -17.99 19.97
C LEU A 192 16.31 -19.37 19.82
N PRO A 193 15.43 -19.76 20.77
CA PRO A 193 14.69 -21.02 20.66
C PRO A 193 13.75 -21.03 19.45
N GLU A 194 13.96 -21.96 18.51
CA GLU A 194 13.13 -22.11 17.31
C GLU A 194 11.64 -22.33 17.66
N GLU A 195 11.37 -23.07 18.73
CA GLU A 195 9.99 -23.35 19.20
C GLU A 195 9.23 -22.08 19.55
N VAL A 196 9.91 -21.09 20.13
CA VAL A 196 9.30 -19.80 20.48
C VAL A 196 9.13 -18.94 19.23
N VAL A 197 10.14 -18.88 18.37
CA VAL A 197 10.12 -18.03 17.17
C VAL A 197 9.06 -18.51 16.16
N PHE A 198 8.90 -19.82 15.97
CA PHE A 198 7.99 -20.39 14.97
C PHE A 198 6.63 -20.84 15.53
N LYS A 199 6.33 -20.58 16.82
CA LYS A 199 5.02 -20.86 17.41
C LYS A 199 3.90 -20.14 16.62
N GLN A 200 2.98 -20.91 16.06
CA GLN A 200 1.80 -20.40 15.35
C GLN A 200 0.64 -20.12 16.30
N PRO A 201 -0.25 -19.17 15.98
CA PRO A 201 -0.18 -18.22 14.86
C PRO A 201 0.86 -17.11 15.06
N ILE A 202 1.41 -16.57 13.97
CA ILE A 202 2.26 -15.36 13.96
C ILE A 202 1.47 -14.21 13.33
N ILE A 203 0.54 -13.64 14.11
CA ILE A 203 -0.36 -12.57 13.66
C ILE A 203 -0.24 -11.39 14.61
N TYR A 204 -0.01 -10.22 14.04
CA TYR A 204 -0.10 -8.94 14.72
C TYR A 204 -1.24 -8.15 14.10
N SER A 205 -1.99 -7.43 14.93
CA SER A 205 -3.14 -6.63 14.47
C SER A 205 -3.30 -5.40 15.34
N HIS A 206 -3.92 -4.36 14.78
CA HIS A 206 -4.19 -3.12 15.52
C HIS A 206 -5.40 -3.23 16.45
N PHE A 207 -6.21 -4.27 16.32
CA PHE A 207 -7.44 -4.46 17.10
C PHE A 207 -7.33 -5.61 18.10
N ALA A 208 -6.10 -6.01 18.45
CA ALA A 208 -5.86 -7.17 19.30
C ALA A 208 -6.48 -7.06 20.71
N GLN A 209 -6.64 -5.85 21.23
CA GLN A 209 -7.28 -5.56 22.51
C GLN A 209 -8.72 -5.03 22.37
N GLY A 210 -9.30 -5.10 21.17
CA GLY A 210 -10.64 -4.57 20.87
C GLY A 210 -10.63 -3.52 19.76
N ILE A 211 -11.82 -3.06 19.40
CA ILE A 211 -12.05 -2.11 18.31
C ILE A 211 -12.12 -0.69 18.89
N GLY A 212 -11.46 0.27 18.23
CA GLY A 212 -11.56 1.70 18.54
C GLY A 212 -10.27 2.36 19.03
N ASP A 213 -9.43 1.66 19.80
CA ASP A 213 -8.10 2.12 20.19
C ASP A 213 -7.02 1.24 19.53
N PRO A 214 -6.44 1.68 18.39
CA PRO A 214 -5.57 0.84 17.59
C PRO A 214 -4.23 0.59 18.31
N LYS A 215 -4.04 -0.64 18.80
CA LYS A 215 -2.80 -1.13 19.41
C LYS A 215 -2.24 -2.32 18.65
N TYR A 216 -1.05 -2.15 18.11
CA TYR A 216 -0.39 -3.20 17.34
C TYR A 216 0.25 -4.24 18.26
N LEU A 217 -0.43 -5.38 18.42
CA LEU A 217 -0.06 -6.42 19.39
C LEU A 217 -0.25 -7.83 18.79
N PRO A 218 0.46 -8.84 19.34
CA PRO A 218 0.31 -10.22 18.90
C PRO A 218 -1.05 -10.80 19.30
N MET A 219 -1.64 -11.59 18.40
CA MET A 219 -2.83 -12.41 18.66
C MET A 219 -2.40 -13.84 18.96
N GLU A 220 -2.68 -14.33 20.17
CA GLU A 220 -2.18 -15.62 20.63
C GLU A 220 -2.89 -16.82 20.00
N THR A 221 -4.19 -16.71 19.73
CA THR A 221 -4.98 -17.79 19.14
C THR A 221 -5.96 -17.32 18.07
N TRP A 222 -6.29 -18.22 17.13
CA TRP A 222 -7.36 -17.98 16.15
C TRP A 222 -8.73 -17.77 16.79
N LYS A 223 -8.97 -18.32 17.98
CA LYS A 223 -10.23 -18.13 18.70
C LYS A 223 -10.40 -16.67 19.13
N ASP A 224 -9.31 -16.04 19.57
CA ASP A 224 -9.33 -14.63 19.96
C ASP A 224 -9.57 -13.73 18.75
N VAL A 225 -8.92 -14.03 17.62
CA VAL A 225 -9.14 -13.33 16.35
C VAL A 225 -10.60 -13.47 15.91
N ASN A 226 -11.13 -14.69 15.92
CA ASN A 226 -12.49 -14.98 15.52
C ASN A 226 -13.51 -14.22 16.38
N LYS A 227 -13.33 -14.23 17.71
CA LYS A 227 -14.19 -13.51 18.64
C LYS A 227 -14.27 -12.01 18.32
N VAL A 228 -13.12 -11.35 18.17
CA VAL A 228 -13.08 -9.91 17.89
C VAL A 228 -13.67 -9.58 16.52
N LEU A 229 -13.42 -10.42 15.51
CA LEU A 229 -13.95 -10.20 14.17
C LEU A 229 -15.46 -10.47 14.04
N ILE A 230 -16.01 -11.41 14.82
CA ILE A 230 -17.47 -11.61 14.91
C ILE A 230 -18.12 -10.38 15.55
N GLU A 231 -17.58 -9.89 16.67
CA GLU A 231 -18.06 -8.67 17.30
C GLU A 231 -17.99 -7.45 16.34
N ALA A 232 -16.92 -7.33 15.57
CA ALA A 232 -16.80 -6.32 14.52
C ALA A 232 -17.88 -6.46 13.43
N LEU A 233 -18.17 -7.70 13.03
CA LEU A 233 -19.15 -8.00 12.00
C LEU A 233 -20.58 -7.70 12.47
N ASP A 234 -20.91 -8.05 13.70
CA ASP A 234 -22.21 -7.78 14.31
C ASP A 234 -22.44 -6.27 14.40
N ASN A 235 -21.46 -5.52 14.93
CA ASN A 235 -21.50 -4.04 14.96
C ASN A 235 -21.66 -3.43 13.57
N TYR A 236 -21.00 -4.00 12.54
CA TYR A 236 -21.17 -3.55 11.17
C TYR A 236 -22.59 -3.79 10.65
N ASN A 237 -23.15 -4.98 10.93
CA ASN A 237 -24.47 -5.41 10.48
C ASN A 237 -25.63 -4.64 11.16
N GLU A 238 -25.40 -4.06 12.33
CA GLU A 238 -26.36 -3.15 12.98
C GLU A 238 -26.49 -1.82 12.25
N LEU A 239 -25.39 -1.31 11.68
CA LEU A 239 -25.33 0.02 11.06
C LEU A 239 -25.48 -0.01 9.54
N ASN A 240 -25.17 -1.14 8.91
CA ASN A 240 -25.08 -1.30 7.46
C ASN A 240 -25.88 -2.53 6.98
N ALA A 241 -25.98 -2.67 5.65
CA ALA A 241 -26.57 -3.88 5.07
C ALA A 241 -25.80 -5.14 5.51
N ALA A 242 -26.54 -6.12 6.03
CA ALA A 242 -25.98 -7.32 6.63
C ALA A 242 -25.06 -8.09 5.67
N MET A 243 -23.85 -8.40 6.16
CA MET A 243 -22.88 -9.28 5.51
C MET A 243 -22.82 -10.60 6.27
N ASN A 244 -23.32 -11.68 5.66
CA ASN A 244 -23.25 -13.02 6.22
C ASN A 244 -21.90 -13.66 5.88
N LEU A 245 -20.84 -13.26 6.61
CA LEU A 245 -19.50 -13.78 6.42
C LEU A 245 -19.22 -14.95 7.36
N VAL A 246 -18.66 -16.02 6.80
CA VAL A 246 -18.11 -17.13 7.58
C VAL A 246 -16.61 -16.87 7.76
N LEU A 247 -16.18 -16.69 9.00
CA LEU A 247 -14.80 -16.32 9.36
C LEU A 247 -13.94 -17.56 9.69
N PHE A 248 -13.45 -18.23 8.65
CA PHE A 248 -12.41 -19.26 8.75
C PHE A 248 -10.99 -18.65 8.74
N GLU A 249 -9.95 -19.43 9.02
CA GLU A 249 -8.58 -18.94 9.24
C GLU A 249 -8.04 -18.05 8.11
N ASP A 250 -8.24 -18.43 6.84
CA ASP A 250 -7.81 -17.60 5.71
C ASP A 250 -8.61 -16.31 5.59
N ALA A 251 -9.93 -16.34 5.80
CA ALA A 251 -10.76 -15.15 5.79
C ALA A 251 -10.33 -14.17 6.89
N MET A 252 -10.07 -14.69 8.10
CA MET A 252 -9.54 -13.90 9.21
C MET A 252 -8.14 -13.36 8.90
N SER A 253 -7.26 -14.17 8.28
CA SER A 253 -5.95 -13.72 7.81
C SER A 253 -6.06 -12.53 6.87
N HIS A 254 -6.95 -12.59 5.87
CA HIS A 254 -7.17 -11.51 4.91
C HIS A 254 -7.68 -10.24 5.59
N VAL A 255 -8.59 -10.33 6.56
CA VAL A 255 -9.04 -9.15 7.32
C VAL A 255 -7.87 -8.52 8.09
N CYS A 256 -7.05 -9.32 8.77
CA CYS A 256 -5.86 -8.82 9.46
C CYS A 256 -4.86 -8.15 8.49
N ARG A 257 -4.62 -8.76 7.31
CA ARG A 257 -3.76 -8.19 6.25
C ARG A 257 -4.28 -6.85 5.77
N ILE A 258 -5.56 -6.79 5.39
CA ILE A 258 -6.17 -5.56 4.88
C ILE A 258 -6.17 -4.47 5.95
N ASN A 259 -6.54 -4.78 7.19
CA ASN A 259 -6.48 -3.82 8.30
C ASN A 259 -5.06 -3.27 8.50
N ARG A 260 -4.03 -4.14 8.56
CA ARG A 260 -2.63 -3.69 8.66
C ARG A 260 -2.21 -2.77 7.51
N ILE A 261 -2.71 -3.03 6.30
CA ILE A 261 -2.48 -2.13 5.15
C ILE A 261 -3.19 -0.80 5.37
N LEU A 262 -4.46 -0.79 5.76
CA LEU A 262 -5.25 0.44 5.94
C LEU A 262 -4.69 1.35 7.04
N GLU A 263 -4.20 0.79 8.14
CA GLU A 263 -3.54 1.53 9.23
C GLU A 263 -2.19 2.13 8.82
N SER A 264 -1.55 1.57 7.79
CA SER A 264 -0.28 2.10 7.30
C SER A 264 -0.44 3.48 6.65
N PRO A 265 0.46 4.44 6.91
CA PRO A 265 0.44 5.71 6.19
C PRO A 265 0.69 5.44 4.70
N ARG A 266 -0.17 6.00 3.84
CA ARG A 266 -0.22 5.72 2.39
C ARG A 266 -0.47 4.24 2.05
N GLY A 267 -1.14 3.52 2.95
CA GLY A 267 -1.50 2.12 2.80
C GLY A 267 -2.64 1.91 1.80
N ASN A 268 -2.28 1.54 0.58
CA ASN A 268 -3.22 1.12 -0.47
C ASN A 268 -3.07 -0.38 -0.70
N ALA A 269 -4.16 -1.06 -1.02
CA ALA A 269 -4.19 -2.50 -1.25
C ALA A 269 -4.58 -2.85 -2.69
N LEU A 270 -3.95 -3.87 -3.24
CA LEU A 270 -4.36 -4.56 -4.45
C LEU A 270 -4.70 -6.01 -4.08
N LEU A 271 -5.99 -6.29 -3.98
CA LEU A 271 -6.54 -7.60 -3.66
C LEU A 271 -6.79 -8.36 -4.95
N ILE A 272 -6.10 -9.47 -5.14
CA ILE A 272 -6.15 -10.25 -6.38
C ILE A 272 -6.79 -11.60 -6.09
N GLY A 273 -7.89 -11.93 -6.76
CA GLY A 273 -8.48 -13.27 -6.67
C GLY A 273 -9.70 -13.43 -7.56
N VAL A 274 -10.21 -14.66 -7.68
CA VAL A 274 -11.39 -14.96 -8.50
C VAL A 274 -12.67 -14.29 -7.94
N GLY A 275 -13.70 -14.17 -8.79
CA GLY A 275 -15.01 -13.67 -8.35
C GLY A 275 -15.58 -14.55 -7.22
N GLY A 276 -16.23 -13.94 -6.23
CA GLY A 276 -16.80 -14.67 -5.08
C GLY A 276 -15.84 -14.94 -3.92
N SER A 277 -14.53 -14.65 -4.05
CA SER A 277 -13.53 -14.90 -2.99
C SER A 277 -13.64 -14.00 -1.74
N GLY A 278 -14.68 -13.18 -1.61
CA GLY A 278 -14.90 -12.32 -0.44
C GLY A 278 -14.13 -10.99 -0.40
N LYS A 279 -13.28 -10.67 -1.39
CA LYS A 279 -12.43 -9.45 -1.42
C LYS A 279 -13.15 -8.17 -0.94
N GLN A 280 -14.31 -7.87 -1.53
CA GLN A 280 -15.04 -6.64 -1.20
C GLN A 280 -15.56 -6.66 0.24
N SER A 281 -16.18 -7.76 0.66
CA SER A 281 -16.81 -7.86 1.98
C SER A 281 -15.76 -7.85 3.11
N LEU A 282 -14.64 -8.55 2.94
CA LEU A 282 -13.53 -8.52 3.90
C LEU A 282 -12.88 -7.14 3.96
N SER A 283 -12.80 -6.42 2.83
CA SER A 283 -12.31 -5.04 2.81
C SER A 283 -13.23 -4.08 3.57
N ARG A 284 -14.56 -4.24 3.43
CA ARG A 284 -15.54 -3.43 4.17
C ARG A 284 -15.45 -3.69 5.67
N LEU A 285 -15.31 -4.95 6.08
CA LEU A 285 -15.11 -5.31 7.48
C LEU A 285 -13.81 -4.70 8.03
N ALA A 286 -12.69 -4.84 7.31
CA ALA A 286 -11.42 -4.25 7.72
C ALA A 286 -11.48 -2.71 7.82
N ALA A 287 -12.17 -2.05 6.89
CA ALA A 287 -12.40 -0.60 6.94
C ALA A 287 -13.25 -0.19 8.14
N SER A 288 -14.28 -0.96 8.48
CA SER A 288 -15.11 -0.74 9.65
C SER A 288 -14.30 -0.83 10.95
N ILE A 289 -13.40 -1.80 11.05
CA ILE A 289 -12.49 -1.95 12.20
C ILE A 289 -11.57 -0.74 12.34
N SER A 290 -11.07 -0.21 11.21
CA SER A 290 -10.26 1.02 11.16
C SER A 290 -11.06 2.31 11.26
N GLY A 291 -12.39 2.26 11.42
CA GLY A 291 -13.25 3.45 11.47
C GLY A 291 -13.24 4.30 10.19
N LEU A 292 -13.00 3.68 9.03
CA LEU A 292 -12.95 4.36 7.73
C LEU A 292 -14.33 4.34 7.04
N GLU A 293 -14.75 5.47 6.49
CA GLU A 293 -15.92 5.53 5.60
C GLU A 293 -15.61 4.74 4.31
N VAL A 294 -16.50 3.83 3.91
CA VAL A 294 -16.35 3.11 2.64
C VAL A 294 -17.04 3.89 1.53
N PHE A 295 -16.26 4.25 0.50
CA PHE A 295 -16.80 4.79 -0.74
C PHE A 295 -16.63 3.80 -1.88
N GLN A 296 -17.68 3.57 -2.66
CA GLN A 296 -17.65 2.71 -3.83
C GLN A 296 -18.46 3.35 -4.96
N ILE A 297 -17.89 3.39 -6.17
CA ILE A 297 -18.53 4.01 -7.34
C ILE A 297 -19.77 3.22 -7.75
N THR A 298 -20.88 3.91 -8.00
CA THR A 298 -22.07 3.30 -8.60
C THR A 298 -22.13 3.68 -10.08
N LEU A 299 -21.83 2.75 -10.97
CA LEU A 299 -21.89 3.00 -12.42
C LEU A 299 -23.35 3.19 -12.86
N ARG A 300 -23.66 4.39 -13.34
CA ARG A 300 -24.92 4.71 -14.04
C ARG A 300 -24.68 4.77 -15.55
N LYS A 301 -25.74 4.62 -16.35
CA LYS A 301 -25.65 4.79 -17.81
C LYS A 301 -25.12 6.21 -18.12
N GLY A 302 -24.00 6.28 -18.82
CA GLY A 302 -23.33 7.55 -19.14
C GLY A 302 -22.29 8.02 -18.12
N TYR A 303 -22.00 7.24 -17.06
CA TYR A 303 -20.91 7.56 -16.14
C TYR A 303 -19.57 7.59 -16.89
N ALA A 304 -18.89 8.73 -16.86
CA ALA A 304 -17.67 9.00 -17.60
C ALA A 304 -16.59 9.65 -16.71
N ILE A 305 -15.48 10.04 -17.32
CA ILE A 305 -14.34 10.66 -16.63
C ILE A 305 -14.74 11.89 -15.80
N PRO A 306 -15.61 12.81 -16.28
CA PRO A 306 -16.03 13.96 -15.46
C PRO A 306 -16.73 13.54 -14.16
N ASP A 307 -17.57 12.50 -14.19
CA ASP A 307 -18.24 12.00 -12.99
C ASP A 307 -17.22 11.43 -11.99
N LEU A 308 -16.24 10.67 -12.47
CA LEU A 308 -15.17 10.14 -11.62
C LEU A 308 -14.31 11.26 -11.01
N LYS A 309 -14.03 12.32 -11.77
CA LYS A 309 -13.33 13.50 -11.24
C LYS A 309 -14.14 14.17 -10.13
N LEU A 310 -15.46 14.30 -10.29
CA LEU A 310 -16.33 14.87 -9.25
C LEU A 310 -16.35 14.01 -7.98
N ASP A 311 -16.46 12.68 -8.13
CA ASP A 311 -16.40 11.75 -7.00
C ASP A 311 -15.05 11.88 -6.27
N LEU A 312 -13.93 11.84 -7.01
CA LEU A 312 -12.58 11.99 -6.45
C LEU A 312 -12.38 13.36 -5.79
N ALA A 313 -12.86 14.45 -6.38
CA ALA A 313 -12.79 15.78 -5.78
C ALA A 313 -13.55 15.83 -4.44
N GLY A 314 -14.72 15.18 -4.37
CA GLY A 314 -15.48 15.03 -3.13
C GLY A 314 -14.71 14.26 -2.05
N LEU A 315 -14.06 13.15 -2.43
CA LEU A 315 -13.20 12.36 -1.53
C LEU A 315 -12.01 13.18 -1.02
N TYR A 316 -11.34 13.92 -1.90
CA TYR A 316 -10.20 14.78 -1.54
C TYR A 316 -10.61 15.88 -0.57
N ARG A 317 -11.79 16.50 -0.76
CA ARG A 317 -12.31 17.50 0.19
C ARG A 317 -12.59 16.89 1.56
N LYS A 318 -13.26 15.74 1.62
CA LYS A 318 -13.53 15.06 2.90
C LYS A 318 -12.23 14.65 3.61
N ALA A 319 -11.30 14.02 2.90
CA ALA A 319 -10.05 13.54 3.49
C ALA A 319 -9.09 14.69 3.84
N GLY A 320 -8.94 15.67 2.96
CA GLY A 320 -7.95 16.74 3.10
C GLY A 320 -8.43 17.95 3.92
N LEU A 321 -9.70 18.35 3.82
CA LEU A 321 -10.21 19.48 4.62
C LEU A 321 -10.76 19.03 5.98
N LYS A 322 -11.49 17.92 6.02
CA LYS A 322 -12.13 17.44 7.26
C LYS A 322 -11.33 16.37 8.00
N GLY A 323 -10.28 15.81 7.38
CA GLY A 323 -9.50 14.74 7.98
C GLY A 323 -10.26 13.41 8.14
N ILE A 324 -11.37 13.23 7.41
CA ILE A 324 -12.19 12.01 7.52
C ILE A 324 -11.50 10.85 6.80
N GLY A 325 -11.25 9.76 7.54
CA GLY A 325 -10.72 8.50 7.03
C GLY A 325 -11.65 7.85 6.04
N ILE A 326 -11.15 7.57 4.82
CA ILE A 326 -11.97 6.97 3.76
C ILE A 326 -11.22 5.82 3.11
N MET A 327 -11.89 4.68 2.96
CA MET A 327 -11.51 3.62 2.04
C MET A 327 -12.30 3.75 0.74
N PHE A 328 -11.62 4.15 -0.32
CA PHE A 328 -12.16 4.03 -1.67
C PHE A 328 -11.97 2.58 -2.15
N LEU A 329 -13.07 1.90 -2.45
CA LEU A 329 -13.12 0.55 -2.97
C LEU A 329 -13.47 0.57 -4.47
N MET A 330 -12.59 0.01 -5.31
CA MET A 330 -12.82 -0.09 -6.76
C MET A 330 -12.57 -1.51 -7.25
N THR A 331 -13.45 -1.98 -8.12
CA THR A 331 -13.44 -3.34 -8.66
C THR A 331 -13.21 -3.31 -10.17
N ASP A 332 -12.81 -4.43 -10.77
CA ASP A 332 -12.62 -4.52 -12.23
C ASP A 332 -13.89 -4.15 -13.01
N ALA A 333 -15.08 -4.51 -12.49
CA ALA A 333 -16.36 -4.22 -13.12
C ALA A 333 -16.67 -2.71 -13.16
N GLN A 334 -16.05 -1.91 -12.29
CA GLN A 334 -16.22 -0.46 -12.24
C GLN A 334 -15.26 0.29 -13.16
N VAL A 335 -14.31 -0.39 -13.79
CA VAL A 335 -13.40 0.19 -14.78
C VAL A 335 -14.08 0.18 -16.15
N ALA A 336 -15.02 1.10 -16.35
CA ALA A 336 -15.76 1.23 -17.62
C ALA A 336 -14.85 1.61 -18.80
N GLU A 337 -13.87 2.48 -18.54
CA GLU A 337 -12.85 2.90 -19.51
C GLU A 337 -11.45 2.77 -18.90
N GLU A 338 -10.47 2.32 -19.71
CA GLU A 338 -9.06 2.24 -19.28
C GLU A 338 -8.51 3.59 -18.80
N ARG A 339 -9.09 4.71 -19.26
CA ARG A 339 -8.72 6.07 -18.83
C ARG A 339 -9.00 6.34 -17.36
N PHE A 340 -9.89 5.59 -16.70
CA PHE A 340 -10.12 5.72 -15.26
C PHE A 340 -8.85 5.38 -14.48
N LEU A 341 -8.10 4.38 -14.94
CA LEU A 341 -6.85 3.97 -14.30
C LEU A 341 -5.72 4.99 -14.46
N VAL A 342 -5.84 5.97 -15.37
CA VAL A 342 -4.93 7.12 -15.40
C VAL A 342 -5.09 7.93 -14.11
N LEU A 343 -6.33 8.28 -13.74
CA LEU A 343 -6.61 9.05 -12.53
C LEU A 343 -6.22 8.27 -11.26
N ILE A 344 -6.48 6.96 -11.24
CA ILE A 344 -6.07 6.09 -10.11
C ILE A 344 -4.55 5.97 -10.02
N ASN A 345 -3.85 5.88 -11.15
CA ASN A 345 -2.39 5.85 -11.18
C ASN A 345 -1.80 7.15 -10.60
N ASP A 346 -2.34 8.30 -10.97
CA ASP A 346 -1.90 9.60 -10.48
C ASP A 346 -2.18 9.74 -8.97
N LEU A 347 -3.36 9.30 -8.51
CA LEU A 347 -3.71 9.21 -7.09
C LEU A 347 -2.71 8.35 -6.30
N LEU A 348 -2.36 7.17 -6.81
CA LEU A 348 -1.44 6.23 -6.15
C LEU A 348 0.02 6.71 -6.19
N ALA A 349 0.44 7.36 -7.28
CA ALA A 349 1.83 7.79 -7.48
C ALA A 349 2.15 9.06 -6.69
N SER A 350 1.47 10.16 -7.01
CA SER A 350 1.72 11.50 -6.45
C SER A 350 0.66 11.91 -5.44
N GLY A 351 -0.57 11.41 -5.59
CA GLY A 351 -1.75 11.97 -4.90
C GLY A 351 -2.24 13.27 -5.55
N GLU A 352 -1.67 13.67 -6.69
CA GLU A 352 -2.09 14.85 -7.44
C GLU A 352 -2.65 14.42 -8.79
N ILE A 353 -3.93 14.68 -9.01
CA ILE A 353 -4.61 14.40 -10.27
C ILE A 353 -4.72 15.70 -11.06
N PRO A 354 -4.20 15.77 -12.30
CA PRO A 354 -4.31 16.96 -13.14
C PRO A 354 -5.76 17.36 -13.44
N ASP A 355 -6.02 18.67 -13.35
CA ASP A 355 -7.32 19.28 -13.57
C ASP A 355 -8.43 18.62 -12.74
N LEU A 356 -8.14 18.24 -11.49
CA LEU A 356 -9.15 17.73 -10.55
C LEU A 356 -9.98 18.86 -9.95
N PHE A 357 -9.33 19.97 -9.63
CA PHE A 357 -9.93 21.16 -9.04
C PHE A 357 -9.72 22.37 -9.95
N GLY A 358 -10.73 23.25 -10.01
CA GLY A 358 -10.58 24.57 -10.64
C GLY A 358 -9.77 25.53 -9.76
N ASP A 359 -9.28 26.63 -10.34
CA ASP A 359 -8.48 27.63 -9.60
C ASP A 359 -9.21 28.17 -8.36
N ASP A 360 -10.52 28.46 -8.50
CA ASP A 360 -11.36 28.94 -7.39
C ASP A 360 -11.48 27.90 -6.25
N GLU A 361 -11.58 26.61 -6.60
CA GLU A 361 -11.68 25.52 -5.62
C GLU A 361 -10.33 25.28 -4.92
N ILE A 362 -9.23 25.49 -5.62
CA ILE A 362 -7.88 25.42 -5.03
C ILE A 362 -7.71 26.53 -3.99
N GLU A 363 -8.14 27.76 -4.29
CA GLU A 363 -8.14 28.87 -3.31
C GLU A 363 -8.99 28.55 -2.09
N GLU A 364 -10.19 27.98 -2.28
CA GLU A 364 -11.06 27.54 -1.17
C GLU A 364 -10.34 26.52 -0.28
N ILE A 365 -9.70 25.51 -0.88
CA ILE A 365 -8.96 24.48 -0.16
C ILE A 365 -7.80 25.08 0.64
N ILE A 366 -7.01 25.96 0.02
CA ILE A 366 -5.86 26.62 0.67
C ILE A 366 -6.33 27.42 1.88
N ASN A 367 -7.40 28.20 1.72
CA ASN A 367 -7.98 28.98 2.82
C ASN A 367 -8.48 28.08 3.95
N GLY A 368 -9.02 26.90 3.62
CA GLY A 368 -9.48 25.91 4.59
C GLY A 368 -8.37 25.33 5.47
N VAL A 369 -7.18 25.06 4.91
CA VAL A 369 -6.05 24.45 5.67
C VAL A 369 -5.09 25.47 6.28
N LYS A 370 -5.20 26.74 5.92
CA LYS A 370 -4.26 27.81 6.25
C LYS A 370 -3.96 27.93 7.74
N ASN A 371 -5.00 27.85 8.57
CA ASN A 371 -4.86 27.96 10.03
C ASN A 371 -4.11 26.76 10.62
N GLU A 372 -4.31 25.57 10.07
CA GLU A 372 -3.62 24.36 10.52
C GLU A 372 -2.15 24.37 10.13
N VAL A 373 -1.83 24.86 8.92
CA VAL A 373 -0.44 25.04 8.45
C VAL A 373 0.31 26.01 9.36
N LYS A 374 -0.30 27.13 9.75
CA LYS A 374 0.26 28.06 10.74
C LYS A 374 0.45 27.40 12.10
N GLY A 375 -0.51 26.58 12.54
CA GLY A 375 -0.44 25.82 13.79
C GLY A 375 0.75 24.85 13.83
N LEU A 376 1.22 24.37 12.68
CA LEU A 376 2.42 23.54 12.54
C LEU A 376 3.73 24.35 12.46
N GLY A 377 3.66 25.68 12.55
CA GLY A 377 4.82 26.57 12.45
C GLY A 377 5.36 26.74 11.02
N LEU A 378 4.59 26.34 10.00
CA LEU A 378 4.94 26.53 8.60
C LEU A 378 4.39 27.87 8.08
N GLU A 379 5.11 28.50 7.15
CA GLU A 379 4.61 29.69 6.46
C GLU A 379 3.40 29.36 5.59
N ASP A 380 2.40 30.25 5.61
CA ASP A 380 1.10 30.09 4.95
C ASP A 380 1.12 30.39 3.44
N THR A 381 2.20 29.98 2.78
CA THR A 381 2.33 30.08 1.32
C THR A 381 1.37 29.12 0.62
N ARG A 382 0.94 29.49 -0.60
CA ARG A 382 0.10 28.64 -1.46
C ARG A 382 0.67 27.23 -1.60
N GLU A 383 1.97 27.12 -1.84
CA GLU A 383 2.68 25.85 -2.03
C GLU A 383 2.68 25.00 -0.76
N ASN A 384 2.98 25.59 0.41
CA ASN A 384 2.98 24.86 1.67
C ASN A 384 1.59 24.35 2.04
N CYS A 385 0.55 25.18 1.84
CA CYS A 385 -0.84 24.79 2.08
C CYS A 385 -1.28 23.65 1.17
N TRP A 386 -0.94 23.74 -0.12
CA TRP A 386 -1.25 22.70 -1.09
C TRP A 386 -0.55 21.38 -0.77
N ARG A 387 0.76 21.42 -0.50
CA ARG A 387 1.54 20.24 -0.11
C ARG A 387 0.95 19.58 1.14
N PHE A 388 0.60 20.37 2.15
CA PHE A 388 -0.03 19.89 3.37
C PHE A 388 -1.36 19.18 3.10
N PHE A 389 -2.21 19.78 2.27
CA PHE A 389 -3.48 19.19 1.86
C PHE A 389 -3.27 17.83 1.16
N ILE A 390 -2.38 17.77 0.17
CA ILE A 390 -2.09 16.52 -0.55
C ILE A 390 -1.49 15.46 0.37
N ASP A 391 -0.55 15.81 1.24
CA ASP A 391 0.04 14.85 2.20
C ASP A 391 -1.01 14.29 3.16
N ARG A 392 -1.95 15.12 3.61
CA ARG A 392 -3.09 14.66 4.42
C ARG A 392 -4.00 13.74 3.63
N VAL A 393 -4.38 14.10 2.40
CA VAL A 393 -5.21 13.24 1.53
C VAL A 393 -4.53 11.88 1.38
N ARG A 394 -3.24 11.83 1.04
CA ARG A 394 -2.51 10.55 0.87
C ARG A 394 -2.39 9.73 2.16
N ARG A 395 -2.44 10.38 3.32
CA ARG A 395 -2.39 9.69 4.62
C ARG A 395 -3.75 9.07 4.96
N VAL A 396 -4.84 9.76 4.66
CA VAL A 396 -6.18 9.49 5.18
C VAL A 396 -7.08 8.77 4.16
N LEU A 397 -6.94 9.07 2.87
CA LEU A 397 -7.63 8.40 1.78
C LEU A 397 -6.86 7.13 1.39
N LYS A 398 -7.48 5.97 1.55
CA LYS A 398 -6.93 4.65 1.24
C LYS A 398 -7.62 4.08 0.02
N MET A 399 -6.85 3.50 -0.90
CA MET A 399 -7.37 2.85 -2.10
C MET A 399 -7.25 1.33 -1.97
N VAL A 400 -8.37 0.61 -2.10
CA VAL A 400 -8.43 -0.86 -2.19
C VAL A 400 -8.95 -1.31 -3.55
N LEU A 401 -8.06 -1.86 -4.38
CA LEU A 401 -8.37 -2.38 -5.70
C LEU A 401 -8.69 -3.87 -5.61
N CYS A 402 -9.88 -4.28 -6.05
CA CYS A 402 -10.32 -5.67 -6.07
C CYS A 402 -10.33 -6.21 -7.50
N PHE A 403 -9.21 -6.79 -7.95
CA PHE A 403 -9.03 -7.25 -9.31
C PHE A 403 -8.98 -8.78 -9.44
N SER A 404 -9.30 -9.27 -10.63
CA SER A 404 -9.26 -10.68 -10.99
C SER A 404 -7.93 -11.02 -11.67
N PRO A 405 -7.28 -12.14 -11.30
CA PRO A 405 -6.12 -12.64 -12.00
C PRO A 405 -6.47 -13.32 -13.33
N VAL A 406 -7.75 -13.55 -13.61
CA VAL A 406 -8.21 -14.29 -14.80
C VAL A 406 -7.98 -13.45 -16.06
N GLY A 407 -7.31 -14.05 -17.04
CA GLY A 407 -7.00 -13.42 -18.32
C GLY A 407 -5.75 -12.54 -18.30
N SER A 408 -5.57 -11.73 -19.34
CA SER A 408 -4.38 -10.86 -19.50
C SER A 408 -4.58 -9.43 -18.99
N THR A 409 -5.81 -9.06 -18.63
CA THR A 409 -6.22 -7.68 -18.30
C THR A 409 -5.39 -7.09 -17.16
N LEU A 410 -5.27 -7.80 -16.04
CA LEU A 410 -4.50 -7.35 -14.88
C LEU A 410 -3.02 -7.07 -15.24
N ARG A 411 -2.40 -7.99 -15.99
CA ARG A 411 -1.02 -7.84 -16.45
C ARG A 411 -0.84 -6.64 -17.37
N VAL A 412 -1.77 -6.47 -18.33
CA VAL A 412 -1.72 -5.34 -19.29
C VAL A 412 -1.89 -4.02 -18.56
N ARG A 413 -2.85 -3.92 -17.64
CA ARG A 413 -3.07 -2.73 -16.80
C ARG A 413 -1.86 -2.41 -15.94
N SER A 414 -1.29 -3.40 -15.27
CA SER A 414 -0.12 -3.22 -14.41
C SER A 414 1.11 -2.69 -15.17
N ARG A 415 1.26 -3.06 -16.46
CA ARG A 415 2.32 -2.51 -17.32
C ARG A 415 2.05 -1.08 -17.77
N LYS A 416 0.79 -0.74 -18.05
CA LYS A 416 0.39 0.63 -18.45
C LYS A 416 0.36 1.60 -17.28
N PHE A 417 0.00 1.11 -16.09
CA PHE A 417 -0.25 1.89 -14.88
C PHE A 417 0.59 1.31 -13.72
N PRO A 418 1.91 1.54 -13.68
CA PRO A 418 2.80 0.88 -12.73
C PRO A 418 2.48 1.20 -11.27
N ALA A 419 1.84 2.35 -10.97
CA ALA A 419 1.49 2.71 -9.59
C ALA A 419 0.48 1.73 -8.98
N VAL A 420 -0.34 1.07 -9.79
CA VAL A 420 -1.31 0.04 -9.35
C VAL A 420 -0.62 -1.14 -8.68
N VAL A 421 0.63 -1.43 -9.02
CA VAL A 421 1.41 -2.53 -8.42
C VAL A 421 2.49 -2.01 -7.48
N ASN A 422 3.13 -0.90 -7.82
CA ASN A 422 4.29 -0.39 -7.08
C ASN A 422 3.90 0.41 -5.83
N CYS A 423 2.71 1.00 -5.79
CA CYS A 423 2.24 1.84 -4.69
C CYS A 423 1.10 1.19 -3.87
N THR A 424 0.88 -0.11 -4.06
CA THR A 424 -0.09 -0.90 -3.30
C THR A 424 0.58 -2.13 -2.70
N SER A 425 0.16 -2.54 -1.51
CA SER A 425 0.45 -3.87 -0.98
C SER A 425 -0.44 -4.89 -1.67
N ILE A 426 0.14 -6.00 -2.12
CA ILE A 426 -0.59 -7.05 -2.84
C ILE A 426 -1.01 -8.12 -1.85
N ASP A 427 -2.28 -8.54 -1.93
CA ASP A 427 -2.80 -9.68 -1.17
C ASP A 427 -3.53 -10.63 -2.13
N TRP A 428 -3.02 -11.87 -2.22
CA TRP A 428 -3.57 -12.91 -3.08
C TRP A 428 -4.62 -13.75 -2.34
N PHE A 429 -5.83 -13.72 -2.88
CA PHE A 429 -6.96 -14.55 -2.46
C PHE A 429 -6.92 -15.85 -3.28
N HIS A 430 -6.27 -16.86 -2.71
CA HIS A 430 -6.19 -18.19 -3.29
C HIS A 430 -7.54 -18.91 -3.24
N GLU A 431 -7.61 -20.04 -3.95
CA GLU A 431 -8.76 -20.93 -3.87
C GLU A 431 -8.94 -21.44 -2.43
N TRP A 432 -10.20 -21.64 -2.02
CA TRP A 432 -10.51 -22.07 -0.67
C TRP A 432 -9.92 -23.46 -0.39
N PRO A 433 -9.18 -23.64 0.71
CA PRO A 433 -8.74 -24.96 1.12
C PRO A 433 -9.96 -25.81 1.52
N GLU A 434 -9.75 -27.13 1.57
CA GLU A 434 -10.79 -28.08 1.95
C GLU A 434 -11.41 -27.75 3.34
N GLU A 435 -10.60 -27.25 4.27
CA GLU A 435 -11.04 -26.83 5.60
C GLU A 435 -12.01 -25.64 5.56
N ALA A 436 -11.76 -24.67 4.68
CA ALA A 436 -12.68 -23.55 4.46
C ALA A 436 -14.01 -24.04 3.89
N LEU A 437 -13.98 -24.96 2.92
CA LEU A 437 -15.18 -25.56 2.36
C LEU A 437 -15.99 -26.32 3.42
N LYS A 438 -15.33 -27.11 4.28
CA LYS A 438 -15.97 -27.82 5.39
C LYS A 438 -16.60 -26.86 6.40
N SER A 439 -15.87 -25.81 6.80
CA SER A 439 -16.34 -24.82 7.76
C SER A 439 -17.56 -24.05 7.25
N VAL A 440 -17.50 -23.57 6.00
CA VAL A 440 -18.62 -22.88 5.35
C VAL A 440 -19.82 -23.83 5.22
N SER A 441 -19.60 -25.06 4.75
CA SER A 441 -20.67 -26.04 4.58
C SER A 441 -21.34 -26.39 5.91
N ALA A 442 -20.56 -26.62 6.97
CA ALA A 442 -21.09 -26.91 8.31
C ALA A 442 -21.97 -25.76 8.82
N ARG A 443 -21.52 -24.51 8.66
CA ARG A 443 -22.29 -23.34 9.06
C ARG A 443 -23.61 -23.20 8.30
N PHE A 444 -23.62 -23.47 6.99
CA PHE A 444 -24.84 -23.45 6.20
C PHE A 444 -25.79 -24.60 6.54
N LEU A 445 -25.25 -25.77 6.93
CA LEU A 445 -26.05 -26.93 7.30
C LEU A 445 -26.62 -26.84 8.73
N GLU A 446 -26.01 -26.07 9.63
CA GLU A 446 -26.55 -25.81 10.98
C GLU A 446 -27.96 -25.20 10.93
N ASP A 447 -28.23 -24.35 9.93
CA ASP A 447 -29.52 -23.68 9.73
C ASP A 447 -30.56 -24.55 9.02
N VAL A 448 -30.17 -25.75 8.54
CA VAL A 448 -31.07 -26.67 7.84
C VAL A 448 -31.64 -27.67 8.85
N GLU A 449 -32.94 -27.60 9.13
CA GLU A 449 -33.64 -28.67 9.85
C GLU A 449 -33.49 -29.98 9.06
N LEU A 450 -32.72 -30.91 9.61
CA LEU A 450 -32.67 -32.28 9.13
C LEU A 450 -34.05 -32.89 9.38
N LEU A 451 -34.82 -33.09 8.31
CA LEU A 451 -36.05 -33.89 8.32
C LEU A 451 -35.67 -35.29 8.80
N MET A 452 -35.95 -35.56 10.08
CA MET A 452 -35.70 -36.83 10.75
C MET A 452 -36.80 -37.85 10.44
#